data_AF-A0A6N2E1C9-F1
#
_entry.id   AF-A0A6N2E1C9-F1
#
_cell.length_a   1.000
_cell.length_b   1.000
_cell.length_c   1.000
_cell.angle_alpha   90.00
_cell.angle_beta   90.00
_cell.angle_gamma   90.00
#
_symmetry.space_group_name_H-M   'P 1'
#
loop_
_entity.id
_entity.type
_entity.pdbx_description
1 polymer ?
#
loop_
_entity_poly.entity_id
_entity_poly.type
_entity_poly.pdbx_seq_one_letter_code
_entity_poly.pdbx_strand_id
1 'polypeptide(L)'
;MRPVRERPLFPHIVPETPRGLLDFAGSLVRQLVEVLSEMAYRLNRTLPKDGSEAMGHPLPLATFTVATRPPAADWAGGVIYVSDASTGAKFQGSDGSAWVNLG
;
A
#
# COMPACT_ATOMS: atom_id res chain seq x y z
N MET A 1 1.47 -21.23 7.32
CA MET A 1 2.28 -20.00 7.37
C MET A 1 3.54 -20.24 6.55
N ARG A 2 3.73 -19.51 5.45
CA ARG A 2 5.04 -19.47 4.78
C ARG A 2 6.00 -18.78 5.77
N PRO A 3 7.18 -19.33 6.06
CA PRO A 3 8.10 -18.69 6.99
C PRO A 3 8.41 -17.28 6.49
N VAL A 4 8.15 -16.29 7.34
CA VAL A 4 8.69 -14.94 7.15
C VAL A 4 10.20 -15.14 7.16
N ARG A 5 10.88 -14.83 6.05
CA ARG A 5 12.35 -14.78 6.06
C ARG A 5 12.73 -13.73 7.09
N GLU A 6 13.21 -14.16 8.25
CA GLU A 6 13.73 -13.29 9.30
C GLU A 6 14.97 -12.57 8.76
N ARG A 7 14.73 -11.48 8.03
CA ARG A 7 15.70 -10.62 7.34
C ARG A 7 16.56 -11.40 6.33
N PRO A 8 16.68 -10.94 5.06
CA PRO A 8 17.87 -11.30 4.32
C PRO A 8 19.06 -10.81 5.16
N LEU A 9 19.93 -11.73 5.62
CA LEU A 9 21.21 -11.32 6.20
C LEU A 9 21.84 -10.36 5.18
N PHE A 10 22.10 -9.12 5.60
CA PHE A 10 22.84 -8.18 4.77
C PHE A 10 24.11 -8.89 4.29
N PRO A 11 24.48 -8.76 3.01
CA PRO A 11 25.68 -9.40 2.50
C PRO A 11 26.84 -9.04 3.43
N HIS A 12 27.64 -10.02 3.79
CA HIS A 12 28.87 -9.76 4.51
C HIS A 12 29.93 -9.28 3.52
N ILE A 13 30.65 -8.24 3.90
CA ILE A 13 31.81 -7.77 3.16
C ILE A 13 32.87 -8.89 3.16
N VAL A 14 33.36 -9.27 1.97
CA VAL A 14 34.55 -10.11 1.79
C VAL A 14 35.60 -9.25 1.08
N PRO A 15 36.35 -8.38 1.81
CA PRO A 15 37.11 -7.30 1.20
C PRO A 15 38.58 -7.70 1.06
N GLU A 16 38.90 -8.59 0.14
CA GLU A 16 40.32 -8.83 -0.19
C GLU A 16 40.64 -8.50 -1.66
N THR A 17 39.64 -8.18 -2.48
CA THR A 17 39.85 -7.80 -3.88
C THR A 17 38.88 -6.70 -4.35
N PRO A 18 39.26 -5.84 -5.31
CA PRO A 18 38.36 -4.87 -5.94
C PRO A 18 37.09 -5.50 -6.55
N ARG A 19 37.19 -6.76 -7.00
CA ARG A 19 36.06 -7.53 -7.53
C ARG A 19 35.05 -7.90 -6.44
N GLY A 20 35.54 -8.31 -5.27
CA GLY A 20 34.69 -8.58 -4.10
C GLY A 20 33.91 -7.34 -3.62
N LEU A 21 34.48 -6.14 -3.76
CA LEU A 21 33.77 -4.89 -3.45
C LEU A 21 32.62 -4.61 -4.43
N LEU A 22 32.82 -4.83 -5.73
CA LEU A 22 31.79 -4.65 -6.75
C LEU A 22 30.65 -5.67 -6.60
N ASP A 23 30.99 -6.93 -6.31
CA ASP A 23 30.02 -8.00 -6.11
C ASP A 23 29.19 -7.77 -4.82
N PHE A 24 29.83 -7.28 -3.76
CA PHE A 24 29.17 -6.83 -2.54
C PHE A 24 28.21 -5.68 -2.81
N ALA A 25 28.65 -4.63 -3.51
CA ALA A 25 27.83 -3.48 -3.83
C ALA A 25 26.61 -3.87 -4.69
N GLY A 26 26.79 -4.71 -5.71
CA GLY A 26 25.70 -5.21 -6.54
C GLY A 26 24.68 -6.03 -5.75
N SER A 27 25.14 -6.87 -4.82
CA SER A 27 24.27 -7.67 -3.95
C SER A 27 23.50 -6.80 -2.96
N LEU A 28 24.17 -5.80 -2.37
CA LEU A 28 23.55 -4.86 -1.44
C LEU A 28 22.47 -4.01 -2.13
N VAL A 29 22.76 -3.48 -3.32
CA VAL A 29 21.79 -2.70 -4.10
C VAL A 29 20.56 -3.54 -4.43
N ARG A 30 20.73 -4.80 -4.87
CA ARG A 30 19.60 -5.68 -5.18
C ARG A 30 18.71 -5.93 -3.95
N GLN A 31 19.31 -6.26 -2.81
CA GLN A 31 18.55 -6.50 -1.59
C GLN A 31 17.83 -5.23 -1.09
N LEU A 32 18.50 -4.07 -1.14
CA LEU A 32 17.88 -2.81 -0.75
C LEU A 32 16.71 -2.46 -1.66
N VAL A 33 16.85 -2.64 -2.98
CA VAL A 33 15.75 -2.40 -3.93
C VAL A 33 14.57 -3.32 -3.65
N GLU A 34 14.80 -4.61 -3.39
CA GLU A 34 13.74 -5.56 -3.04
C GLU A 34 13.01 -5.14 -1.75
N VAL A 35 13.76 -4.85 -0.67
CA VAL A 35 13.18 -4.46 0.62
C VAL A 35 12.43 -3.13 0.54
N LEU A 36 13.01 -2.13 -0.11
CA LEU A 36 12.37 -0.82 -0.27
C LEU A 36 11.13 -0.92 -1.16
N SER A 37 11.15 -1.77 -2.19
CA SER A 37 9.97 -2.02 -3.02
C SER A 37 8.87 -2.72 -2.21
N GLU A 38 9.20 -3.75 -1.44
CA GLU A 38 8.24 -4.43 -0.56
C GLU A 38 7.64 -3.46 0.47
N MET A 39 8.48 -2.63 1.11
CA MET A 39 8.01 -1.59 2.03
C MET A 39 7.14 -0.57 1.32
N ALA A 40 7.49 -0.15 0.09
CA ALA A 40 6.69 0.77 -0.71
C ALA A 40 5.34 0.16 -1.09
N TYR A 41 5.26 -1.13 -1.46
CA TYR A 41 3.99 -1.82 -1.72
C TYR A 41 3.10 -1.90 -0.47
N ARG A 42 3.70 -2.18 0.69
CA ARG A 42 2.99 -2.21 1.98
C ARG A 42 2.51 -0.82 2.40
N LEU A 43 3.34 0.22 2.22
CA LEU A 43 2.99 1.61 2.48
C LEU A 43 1.92 2.12 1.50
N ASN A 44 2.00 1.74 0.23
CA ASN A 44 1.07 2.13 -0.83
C ASN A 44 -0.20 1.26 -0.88
N ARG A 45 -0.42 0.37 0.10
CA ARG A 45 -1.66 -0.43 0.27
C ARG A 45 -2.13 -1.17 -0.98
N THR A 46 -1.23 -1.67 -1.81
CA THR A 46 -1.63 -2.55 -2.90
C THR A 46 -1.90 -3.95 -2.34
N LEU A 47 -3.15 -4.21 -1.97
CA LEU A 47 -3.61 -5.57 -1.68
C LEU A 47 -3.53 -6.37 -2.99
N PRO A 48 -2.83 -7.52 -3.00
CA PRO A 48 -2.73 -8.33 -4.20
C PRO A 48 -4.13 -8.86 -4.57
N LYS A 49 -4.58 -8.48 -5.76
CA LYS A 49 -5.94 -8.77 -6.28
C LYS A 49 -6.21 -10.26 -6.50
N ASP A 50 -5.17 -11.09 -6.49
CA ASP A 50 -5.22 -12.54 -6.65
C ASP A 50 -5.48 -13.28 -5.31
N GLY A 51 -5.60 -12.52 -4.20
CA GLY A 51 -5.87 -13.09 -2.89
C GLY A 51 -4.70 -13.84 -2.27
N SER A 52 -3.46 -13.64 -2.78
CA SER A 52 -2.26 -14.30 -2.24
C SER A 52 -1.97 -13.93 -0.78
N GLU A 53 -2.53 -12.82 -0.29
CA GLU A 53 -2.39 -12.35 1.09
C GLU A 53 -3.75 -12.04 1.71
N ALA A 54 -3.95 -12.52 2.95
CA ALA A 54 -5.16 -12.22 3.71
C ALA A 54 -5.10 -10.79 4.27
N MET A 55 -6.23 -10.07 4.21
CA MET A 55 -6.39 -8.77 4.84
C MET A 55 -6.36 -8.92 6.37
N GLY A 56 -5.21 -8.67 7.00
CA GLY A 56 -5.01 -8.81 8.45
C GLY A 56 -5.55 -7.66 9.29
N HIS A 57 -5.90 -6.53 8.67
CA HIS A 57 -6.42 -5.32 9.33
C HIS A 57 -7.49 -4.66 8.47
N PRO A 58 -8.44 -3.91 9.06
CA PRO A 58 -9.41 -3.13 8.28
C PRO A 58 -8.73 -2.20 7.29
N LEU A 59 -9.26 -2.10 6.07
CA LEU A 59 -8.84 -1.10 5.10
C LEU A 59 -9.47 0.25 5.50
N PRO A 60 -8.69 1.24 5.97
CA PRO A 60 -9.27 2.53 6.31
C PRO A 60 -9.56 3.30 5.02
N LEU A 61 -10.75 3.87 4.98
CA LEU A 61 -11.20 4.70 3.87
C LEU A 61 -10.57 6.09 3.94
N ALA A 62 -10.53 6.77 2.79
CA ALA A 62 -10.23 8.19 2.77
C ALA A 62 -11.37 8.96 3.47
N THR A 63 -11.00 9.86 4.39
CA THR A 63 -11.95 10.62 5.20
C THR A 63 -12.06 12.05 4.69
N PHE A 64 -13.28 12.49 4.46
CA PHE A 64 -13.60 13.85 4.04
C PHE A 64 -14.78 14.42 4.84
N THR A 65 -15.03 15.71 4.66
CA THR A 65 -16.32 16.34 4.97
C THR A 65 -17.13 16.49 3.70
N VAL A 66 -18.44 16.76 3.81
CA VAL A 66 -19.29 17.03 2.63
C VAL A 66 -18.71 18.17 1.77
N ALA A 67 -18.08 19.17 2.40
CA ALA A 67 -17.49 20.33 1.73
C ALA A 67 -16.12 20.04 1.08
N THR A 68 -15.36 19.06 1.60
CA THR A 68 -13.98 18.79 1.16
C THR A 68 -13.86 17.54 0.28
N ARG A 69 -14.93 16.75 0.15
CA ARG A 69 -14.90 15.56 -0.70
C ARG A 69 -14.67 15.96 -2.17
N PRO A 70 -13.85 15.20 -2.91
CA PRO A 70 -13.61 15.47 -4.31
C PRO A 70 -14.88 15.24 -5.16
N PRO A 71 -14.92 15.78 -6.39
CA PRO A 71 -15.96 15.45 -7.36
C PRO A 71 -16.05 13.94 -7.60
N ALA A 72 -17.28 13.42 -7.74
CA ALA A 72 -17.50 11.99 -7.94
C ALA A 72 -16.83 11.46 -9.22
N ALA A 73 -16.78 12.28 -10.28
CA ALA A 73 -16.17 11.96 -11.57
C ALA A 73 -14.68 11.61 -11.47
N ASP A 74 -13.95 12.23 -10.55
CA ASP A 74 -12.52 11.98 -10.35
C ASP A 74 -12.25 10.66 -9.59
N TRP A 75 -13.30 10.07 -9.01
CA TRP A 75 -13.23 8.94 -8.08
C TRP A 75 -14.22 7.83 -8.45
N ALA A 76 -14.54 7.64 -9.73
CA ALA A 76 -15.49 6.62 -10.19
C ALA A 76 -15.14 5.21 -9.63
N GLY A 77 -16.11 4.56 -8.97
CA GLY A 77 -15.92 3.27 -8.29
C GLY A 77 -15.24 3.33 -6.91
N GLY A 78 -14.89 4.54 -6.44
CA GLY A 78 -14.28 4.75 -5.13
C GLY A 78 -15.29 4.72 -3.98
N VAL A 79 -14.81 4.39 -2.77
CA VAL A 79 -15.58 4.44 -1.53
C VAL A 79 -14.85 5.32 -0.51
N ILE A 80 -15.57 6.23 0.13
CA ILE A 80 -15.05 7.18 1.11
C ILE A 80 -15.86 7.17 2.40
N TYR A 81 -15.26 7.71 3.47
CA TYR A 81 -15.94 8.02 4.71
C TYR A 81 -16.14 9.54 4.84
N VAL A 82 -17.37 9.99 5.09
CA VAL A 82 -17.73 11.40 5.27
C VAL A 82 -18.08 11.67 6.73
N SER A 83 -17.18 12.37 7.42
CA SER A 83 -17.20 12.48 8.89
C SER A 83 -18.37 13.30 9.44
N ASP A 84 -18.85 14.28 8.69
CA ASP A 84 -19.95 15.19 9.05
C ASP A 84 -21.29 14.82 8.40
N ALA A 85 -21.33 13.77 7.58
CA ALA A 85 -22.58 13.26 7.05
C ALA A 85 -23.46 12.68 8.15
N SER A 86 -24.77 12.73 7.93
CA SER A 86 -25.78 12.16 8.80
C SER A 86 -25.58 10.65 8.97
N THR A 87 -26.09 10.09 10.07
CA THR A 87 -26.19 8.64 10.26
C THR A 87 -26.90 8.03 9.06
N GLY A 88 -26.35 6.96 8.49
CA GLY A 88 -26.85 6.34 7.25
C GLY A 88 -26.24 6.88 5.94
N ALA A 89 -25.39 7.92 6.03
CA ALA A 89 -24.78 8.58 4.88
C ALA A 89 -23.27 8.79 5.02
N LYS A 90 -22.67 8.24 6.08
CA LYS A 90 -21.23 8.38 6.35
C LYS A 90 -20.38 7.56 5.40
N PHE A 91 -20.87 6.44 4.89
CA PHE A 91 -20.20 5.68 3.84
C PHE A 91 -20.80 6.05 2.49
N GLN A 92 -19.95 6.52 1.58
CA GLN A 92 -20.37 6.96 0.26
C GLN A 92 -19.53 6.29 -0.83
N GLY A 93 -20.22 5.76 -1.84
CA GLY A 93 -19.62 5.24 -3.07
C GLY A 93 -19.78 6.25 -4.20
N SER A 94 -18.84 6.28 -5.14
CA SER A 94 -18.98 7.06 -6.37
C SER A 94 -19.38 6.15 -7.53
N ASP A 95 -20.46 6.52 -8.23
CA ASP A 95 -20.84 5.91 -9.51
C ASP A 95 -20.20 6.61 -10.73
N GLY A 96 -19.32 7.58 -10.48
CA GLY A 96 -18.68 8.43 -11.51
C GLY A 96 -19.49 9.66 -11.91
N SER A 97 -20.72 9.82 -11.42
CA SER A 97 -21.56 11.01 -11.62
C SER A 97 -21.96 11.66 -10.30
N ALA A 98 -22.26 10.86 -9.28
CA ALA A 98 -22.69 11.28 -7.96
C ALA A 98 -22.06 10.43 -6.85
N TRP A 99 -22.05 11.00 -5.64
CA TRP A 99 -21.81 10.26 -4.41
C TRP A 99 -23.13 9.65 -3.93
N VAL A 100 -23.16 8.33 -3.83
CA VAL A 100 -24.32 7.55 -3.34
C VAL A 100 -24.06 7.02 -1.94
N ASN A 101 -25.07 7.09 -1.08
CA ASN A 101 -24.98 6.56 0.28
C ASN A 101 -25.03 5.04 0.26
N LEU A 102 -24.16 4.39 1.04
CA LEU A 102 -24.05 2.93 1.10
C LEU A 102 -24.58 2.30 2.39
N GLY A 103 -24.98 3.11 3.38
CA GLY A 103 -25.60 2.63 4.62
C GLY A 103 -25.31 3.46 5.87
#